data_AF-A0A7S8MUS9-F1
#
_entry.id   AF-A0A7S8MUS9-F1
#
_cell.length_a   1.000
_cell.length_b   1.000
_cell.length_c   1.000
_cell.angle_alpha   90.00
_cell.angle_beta   90.00
_cell.angle_gamma   90.00
#
_symmetry.space_group_name_H-M   'P 1'
#
loop_
_entity.id
_entity.type
_entity.pdbx_description
1 polymer ?
#
loop_
_entity_poly.entity_id
_entity_poly.type
_entity_poly.pdbx_seq_one_letter_code
_entity_poly.pdbx_strand_id
1 'polypeptide(L)'
;MITSTRVLPLAVATAGLLATGLTGCAAASSPIVNVETSAGLADTITLEPSEPPTPDEATPTDLEAQLLYLIEEEKLAHDVYSVLGDLWGGNIFANIAASELSHQDAVAGLLVDHAITDPRSDDIGVFTDPQLQALFDQLVADGSASRDAAIDVGVVIEQTDIADLTEALSDAPEDVASVLERLLAGSQNHLAAFTRQA
;
A
#
# COMPACT_ATOMS: atom_id res chain seq x y z
N MET A 1 -42.33 25.97 -40.48
CA MET A 1 -41.37 27.06 -40.25
C MET A 1 -40.18 26.39 -39.56
N ILE A 2 -39.00 26.19 -40.18
CA ILE A 2 -37.98 27.21 -40.55
C ILE A 2 -37.50 27.90 -39.24
N THR A 3 -36.26 27.83 -38.71
CA THR A 3 -34.94 27.21 -39.05
C THR A 3 -34.10 27.10 -37.73
N SER A 4 -32.87 26.57 -37.58
CA SER A 4 -31.82 25.95 -38.43
C SER A 4 -30.86 25.09 -37.58
N THR A 5 -30.14 24.14 -38.19
CA THR A 5 -28.95 23.45 -37.62
C THR A 5 -27.73 24.38 -37.48
N ARG A 6 -26.87 24.18 -36.48
CA ARG A 6 -25.42 24.47 -36.58
C ARG A 6 -24.56 23.44 -35.83
N VAL A 7 -23.67 22.81 -36.59
CA VAL A 7 -22.52 22.02 -36.11
C VAL A 7 -21.31 22.96 -36.08
N LEU A 8 -20.37 22.76 -35.15
CA LEU A 8 -19.07 23.44 -35.17
C LEU A 8 -17.94 22.41 -35.03
N PRO A 9 -17.03 22.27 -36.01
CA PRO A 9 -15.90 21.36 -35.93
C PRO A 9 -14.58 22.05 -35.53
N LEU A 10 -13.71 21.25 -34.90
CA LEU A 10 -12.25 21.19 -35.08
C LEU A 10 -11.44 22.50 -35.11
N ALA A 11 -10.60 22.68 -34.08
CA ALA A 11 -9.38 23.49 -34.17
C ALA A 11 -8.16 22.60 -33.88
N VAL A 12 -7.36 22.33 -34.91
CA VAL A 12 -6.00 21.77 -34.77
C VAL A 12 -5.04 22.92 -34.53
N ALA A 13 -4.15 22.79 -33.54
CA ALA A 13 -3.00 23.68 -33.35
C ALA A 13 -1.72 22.84 -33.24
N THR A 14 -0.70 23.22 -34.00
CA THR A 14 0.53 22.45 -34.24
C THR A 14 1.77 23.08 -33.62
N ALA A 15 2.72 22.21 -33.25
CA ALA A 15 4.17 22.44 -33.23
C ALA A 15 4.79 23.37 -32.16
N GLY A 16 5.88 22.90 -31.54
CA GLY A 16 6.68 23.61 -30.54
C GLY A 16 7.93 22.82 -30.13
N LEU A 17 8.86 22.61 -31.06
CA LEU A 17 10.18 22.00 -30.83
C LEU A 17 11.14 23.01 -30.14
N LEU A 18 12.25 22.50 -29.55
CA LEU A 18 13.44 23.13 -28.93
C LEU A 18 13.49 23.02 -27.39
N ALA A 19 14.63 22.80 -26.73
CA ALA A 19 15.94 22.29 -27.16
C ALA A 19 16.77 21.81 -25.94
N THR A 20 17.84 21.07 -26.21
CA THR A 20 18.80 20.47 -25.26
C THR A 20 19.47 21.43 -24.26
N GLY A 21 19.78 20.93 -23.07
CA GLY A 21 20.71 21.56 -22.11
C GLY A 21 21.51 20.55 -21.27
N LEU A 22 22.59 19.98 -21.82
CA LEU A 22 23.69 19.42 -21.01
C LEU A 22 24.71 20.53 -20.73
N THR A 23 25.25 20.60 -19.51
CA THR A 23 26.66 20.89 -19.15
C THR A 23 26.74 21.20 -17.66
N GLY A 24 27.72 20.63 -16.91
CA GLY A 24 27.94 21.09 -15.53
C GLY A 24 28.82 20.26 -14.59
N CYS A 25 29.79 19.46 -15.07
CA CYS A 25 30.76 18.84 -14.15
C CYS A 25 31.73 19.89 -13.61
N ALA A 26 31.85 20.02 -12.28
CA ALA A 26 32.91 20.77 -11.61
C ALA A 26 33.40 20.02 -10.37
N ALA A 27 34.54 19.34 -10.51
CA ALA A 27 35.30 18.80 -9.38
C ALA A 27 36.33 19.84 -8.92
N ALA A 28 36.48 20.03 -7.62
CA ALA A 28 37.55 20.82 -7.02
C ALA A 28 38.14 20.06 -5.82
N SER A 29 39.43 19.73 -5.91
CA SER A 29 40.12 18.91 -4.91
C SER A 29 40.78 19.75 -3.83
N SER A 30 40.64 19.30 -2.58
CA SER A 30 41.60 19.34 -1.44
C SER A 30 42.27 20.67 -1.04
N PRO A 31 42.59 20.82 0.27
CA PRO A 31 43.97 20.49 0.61
C PRO A 31 44.14 19.52 1.78
N ILE A 32 45.22 18.76 1.68
CA ILE A 32 45.77 17.86 2.68
C ILE A 32 46.48 18.68 3.76
N VAL A 33 46.33 18.32 5.04
CA VAL A 33 47.19 18.82 6.12
C VAL A 33 47.77 17.62 6.87
N ASN A 34 49.08 17.44 6.77
CA ASN A 34 49.82 16.39 7.45
C ASN A 34 50.68 17.04 8.54
N VAL A 35 50.49 16.66 9.80
CA VAL A 35 51.34 17.11 10.93
C VAL A 35 51.85 15.87 11.65
N GLU A 36 53.17 15.72 11.70
CA GLU A 36 53.84 14.57 12.31
C GLU A 36 54.12 14.78 13.81
N THR A 37 53.95 13.70 14.58
CA THR A 37 54.81 13.25 15.68
C THR A 37 55.29 14.27 16.74
N SER A 38 54.86 14.03 17.99
CA SER A 38 55.80 13.90 19.12
C SER A 38 55.26 12.89 20.14
N ALA A 39 56.16 12.24 20.88
CA ALA A 39 55.85 11.03 21.65
C ALA A 39 55.69 11.28 23.17
N GLY A 40 54.80 10.49 23.78
CA GLY A 40 54.86 10.09 25.18
C GLY A 40 54.15 11.02 26.18
N LEU A 41 53.16 10.48 26.88
CA LEU A 41 53.34 9.85 28.19
C LEU A 41 52.08 9.01 28.52
N ALA A 42 52.23 7.99 29.35
CA ALA A 42 51.13 7.07 29.67
C ALA A 42 50.08 7.75 30.56
N ASP A 43 48.80 7.63 30.18
CA ASP A 43 47.67 7.84 31.08
C ASP A 43 46.80 6.59 31.12
N THR A 44 46.16 6.37 32.26
CA THR A 44 45.53 5.10 32.63
C THR A 44 44.13 5.02 32.04
N ILE A 45 43.94 4.18 31.01
CA ILE A 45 42.60 3.85 30.52
C ILE A 45 41.91 2.95 31.57
N THR A 46 41.17 3.60 32.46
CA THR A 46 40.13 2.96 33.27
C THR A 46 39.08 2.41 32.31
N LEU A 47 38.95 1.09 32.25
CA LEU A 47 37.87 0.42 31.51
C LEU A 47 36.58 0.57 32.32
N GLU A 48 35.82 1.64 32.06
CA GLU A 48 34.42 1.69 32.49
C GLU A 48 33.60 0.64 31.72
N PRO A 49 32.68 -0.10 32.38
CA PRO A 49 31.82 -1.03 31.68
C PRO A 49 30.87 -0.28 30.73
N SER A 50 30.83 -0.67 29.47
CA SER A 50 29.84 -0.15 28.52
C SER A 50 28.41 -0.41 29.03
N GLU A 51 27.64 0.67 29.15
CA GLU A 51 26.20 0.61 29.37
C GLU A 51 25.53 -0.16 28.21
N PRO A 52 24.48 -0.97 28.45
CA PRO A 52 23.79 -1.67 27.36
C PRO A 52 23.21 -0.67 26.36
N PRO A 53 23.12 -1.02 25.06
CA PRO A 53 22.51 -0.14 24.08
C PRO A 53 21.06 0.17 24.46
N THR A 54 20.69 1.44 24.26
CA THR A 54 19.29 1.89 24.27
C THR A 54 18.46 1.11 23.26
N PRO A 55 17.13 1.00 23.42
CA PRO A 55 16.27 0.29 22.47
C PRO A 55 16.53 0.76 21.03
N ASP A 56 17.05 -0.15 20.22
CA ASP A 56 17.23 -0.01 18.78
C ASP A 56 15.85 0.20 18.13
N GLU A 57 15.81 0.85 16.97
CA GLU A 57 14.66 0.70 16.07
C GLU A 57 14.61 -0.77 15.63
N ALA A 58 13.77 -1.56 16.29
CA ALA A 58 13.57 -2.95 15.94
C ALA A 58 12.98 -3.01 14.54
N THR A 59 13.74 -3.55 13.58
CA THR A 59 13.18 -3.97 12.29
C THR A 59 11.99 -4.89 12.55
N PRO A 60 10.84 -4.68 11.90
CA PRO A 60 9.70 -5.58 12.04
C PRO A 60 10.11 -7.03 11.81
N THR A 61 9.52 -7.94 12.59
CA THR A 61 9.62 -9.36 12.25
C THR A 61 8.90 -9.64 10.93
N ASP A 62 9.26 -10.71 10.21
CA ASP A 62 8.60 -11.06 8.94
C ASP A 62 7.07 -11.20 9.13
N LEU A 63 6.63 -11.75 10.27
CA LEU A 63 5.21 -11.83 10.66
C LEU A 63 4.58 -10.46 10.93
N GLU A 64 5.29 -9.57 11.63
CA GLU A 64 4.81 -8.22 11.92
C GLU A 64 4.62 -7.40 10.64
N ALA A 65 5.59 -7.43 9.74
CA ALA A 65 5.47 -6.79 8.43
C ALA A 65 4.29 -7.36 7.62
N GLN A 66 4.10 -8.68 7.65
CA GLN A 66 2.99 -9.35 6.97
C GLN A 66 1.62 -8.97 7.56
N LEU A 67 1.46 -8.95 8.88
CA LEU A 67 0.20 -8.54 9.50
C LEU A 67 -0.11 -7.04 9.32
N LEU A 68 0.92 -6.19 9.29
CA LEU A 68 0.80 -4.77 8.96
C LEU A 68 0.40 -4.52 7.50
N TYR A 69 0.85 -5.36 6.56
CA TYR A 69 0.40 -5.30 5.17
C TYR A 69 -1.05 -5.79 5.04
N LEU A 70 -1.38 -6.97 5.56
CA LEU A 70 -2.71 -7.57 5.44
C LEU A 70 -3.82 -6.68 6.04
N ILE A 71 -3.59 -6.02 7.18
CA ILE A 71 -4.60 -5.13 7.77
C ILE A 71 -4.90 -3.90 6.87
N GLU A 72 -3.90 -3.41 6.13
CA GLU A 72 -4.08 -2.30 5.19
C GLU A 72 -4.59 -2.76 3.81
N GLU A 73 -4.31 -4.01 3.39
CA GLU A 73 -4.88 -4.62 2.18
C GLU A 73 -6.39 -4.83 2.32
N GLU A 74 -6.85 -5.39 3.45
CA GLU A 74 -8.28 -5.55 3.78
C GLU A 74 -8.99 -4.18 3.91
N LYS A 75 -8.27 -3.15 4.37
CA LYS A 75 -8.76 -1.75 4.33
C LYS A 75 -8.83 -1.23 2.89
N LEU A 76 -7.89 -1.56 2.02
CA LEU A 76 -7.90 -1.15 0.62
C LEU A 76 -9.11 -1.75 -0.11
N ALA A 77 -9.40 -3.04 0.10
CA ALA A 77 -10.62 -3.67 -0.41
C ALA A 77 -11.88 -2.92 0.05
N HIS A 78 -12.03 -2.71 1.37
CA HIS A 78 -13.14 -1.94 1.95
C HIS A 78 -13.30 -0.54 1.33
N ASP A 79 -12.20 0.21 1.24
CA ASP A 79 -12.23 1.61 0.80
C ASP A 79 -12.54 1.73 -0.69
N VAL A 80 -11.95 0.88 -1.53
CA VAL A 80 -12.25 0.84 -2.98
C VAL A 80 -13.72 0.45 -3.18
N TYR A 81 -14.23 -0.56 -2.47
CA TYR A 81 -15.63 -0.97 -2.58
C TYR A 81 -16.60 0.08 -2.04
N SER A 82 -16.22 0.85 -1.02
CA SER A 82 -17.00 1.99 -0.55
C SER A 82 -17.09 3.08 -1.63
N VAL A 83 -15.96 3.50 -2.20
CA VAL A 83 -15.91 4.56 -3.23
C VAL A 83 -16.62 4.16 -4.52
N LEU A 84 -16.36 2.95 -5.04
CA LEU A 84 -17.01 2.46 -6.26
C LEU A 84 -18.49 2.09 -6.03
N GLY A 85 -18.84 1.67 -4.82
CA GLY A 85 -20.22 1.45 -4.37
C GLY A 85 -21.03 2.74 -4.33
N ASP A 86 -20.48 3.84 -3.83
CA ASP A 86 -21.13 5.16 -3.85
C ASP A 86 -21.29 5.71 -5.28
N LEU A 87 -20.31 5.47 -6.17
CA LEU A 87 -20.34 5.94 -7.56
C LEU A 87 -21.33 5.17 -8.45
N TRP A 88 -21.30 3.84 -8.39
CA TRP A 88 -22.05 2.97 -9.32
C TRP A 88 -23.27 2.29 -8.70
N GLY A 89 -23.32 2.21 -7.37
CA GLY A 89 -24.35 1.50 -6.63
C GLY A 89 -24.36 -0.02 -6.85
N GLY A 90 -25.36 -0.65 -6.25
CA GLY A 90 -25.59 -2.09 -6.33
C GLY A 90 -25.06 -2.83 -5.11
N ASN A 91 -25.85 -3.81 -4.67
CA ASN A 91 -25.64 -4.48 -3.38
C ASN A 91 -24.32 -5.27 -3.28
N ILE A 92 -23.63 -5.54 -4.40
CA ILE A 92 -22.36 -6.28 -4.37
C ILE A 92 -21.29 -5.52 -3.60
N PHE A 93 -21.00 -4.27 -3.97
CA PHE A 93 -19.99 -3.45 -3.32
C PHE A 93 -20.31 -3.22 -1.84
N ALA A 94 -21.56 -2.85 -1.52
CA ALA A 94 -21.98 -2.60 -0.14
C ALA A 94 -21.96 -3.85 0.76
N ASN A 95 -22.29 -5.03 0.21
CA ASN A 95 -22.24 -6.28 0.98
C ASN A 95 -20.80 -6.77 1.20
N ILE A 96 -19.92 -6.57 0.21
CA ILE A 96 -18.53 -7.03 0.26
C ILE A 96 -17.70 -6.08 1.14
N ALA A 97 -17.84 -4.75 0.99
CA ALA A 97 -17.24 -3.78 1.92
C ALA A 97 -17.59 -4.07 3.40
N ALA A 98 -18.84 -4.48 3.69
CA ALA A 98 -19.24 -4.88 5.04
C ALA A 98 -18.60 -6.21 5.51
N SER A 99 -18.17 -7.06 4.58
CA SER A 99 -17.35 -8.25 4.85
C SER A 99 -15.91 -7.88 5.16
N GLU A 100 -15.31 -6.94 4.41
CA GLU A 100 -13.92 -6.51 4.62
C GLU A 100 -13.71 -5.81 5.97
N LEU A 101 -14.74 -5.17 6.53
CA LEU A 101 -14.69 -4.71 7.93
C LEU A 101 -14.56 -5.87 8.92
N SER A 102 -15.16 -7.03 8.62
CA SER A 102 -15.07 -8.24 9.45
C SER A 102 -13.72 -8.95 9.28
N HIS A 103 -13.07 -8.83 8.12
CA HIS A 103 -11.70 -9.28 7.93
C HIS A 103 -10.70 -8.38 8.67
N GLN A 104 -10.84 -7.06 8.51
CA GLN A 104 -10.09 -6.06 9.28
C GLN A 104 -10.20 -6.27 10.78
N ASP A 105 -11.40 -6.50 11.33
CA ASP A 105 -11.61 -6.83 12.75
C ASP A 105 -10.86 -8.12 13.16
N ALA A 106 -10.74 -9.10 12.27
CA ALA A 106 -10.05 -10.36 12.55
C ALA A 106 -8.51 -10.19 12.55
N VAL A 107 -7.96 -9.45 11.57
CA VAL A 107 -6.51 -9.15 11.54
C VAL A 107 -6.12 -8.20 12.67
N ALA A 108 -6.96 -7.21 13.02
CA ALA A 108 -6.75 -6.36 14.18
C ALA A 108 -6.71 -7.15 15.51
N GLY A 109 -7.45 -8.27 15.59
CA GLY A 109 -7.33 -9.25 16.67
C GLY A 109 -5.91 -9.84 16.77
N LEU A 110 -5.33 -10.28 15.64
CA LEU A 110 -3.95 -10.76 15.59
C LEU A 110 -2.93 -9.67 15.98
N LEU A 111 -3.12 -8.42 15.52
CA LEU A 111 -2.24 -7.32 15.92
C LEU A 111 -2.23 -7.13 17.44
N VAL A 112 -3.39 -7.19 18.09
CA VAL A 112 -3.49 -7.13 19.56
C VAL A 112 -2.79 -8.31 20.23
N ASP A 113 -3.01 -9.54 19.76
CA ASP A 113 -2.41 -10.75 20.34
C ASP A 113 -0.87 -10.80 20.17
N HIS A 114 -0.34 -10.21 19.08
CA HIS A 114 1.10 -10.05 18.84
C HIS A 114 1.70 -8.73 19.37
N ALA A 115 0.89 -7.88 20.03
CA ALA A 115 1.27 -6.56 20.55
C ALA A 115 1.81 -5.55 19.50
N ILE A 116 1.32 -5.67 18.26
CA ILE A 116 1.59 -4.77 17.13
C ILE A 116 0.60 -3.60 17.16
N THR A 117 1.04 -2.40 16.78
CA THR A 117 0.15 -1.23 16.67
C THR A 117 -0.53 -1.21 15.30
N ASP A 118 -1.86 -1.04 15.29
CA ASP A 118 -2.65 -0.89 14.07
C ASP A 118 -2.22 0.37 13.29
N PRO A 119 -1.79 0.25 12.01
CA PRO A 119 -1.26 1.36 11.22
C PRO A 119 -2.35 2.16 10.50
N ARG A 120 -3.61 1.69 10.51
CA ARG A 120 -4.68 2.24 9.68
C ARG A 120 -5.08 3.65 10.09
N SER A 121 -5.42 4.46 9.07
CA SER A 121 -6.22 5.66 9.24
C SER A 121 -7.72 5.32 9.32
N ASP A 122 -8.51 6.12 10.05
CA ASP A 122 -9.98 6.08 9.98
C ASP A 122 -10.52 6.69 8.65
N ASP A 123 -9.68 7.42 7.92
CA ASP A 123 -10.06 8.09 6.66
C ASP A 123 -10.03 7.13 5.45
N ILE A 124 -11.10 7.16 4.65
CA ILE A 124 -11.19 6.45 3.36
C ILE A 124 -10.07 6.92 2.42
N GLY A 125 -9.34 5.96 1.86
CA GLY A 125 -8.30 6.23 0.87
C GLY A 125 -6.98 6.76 1.45
N VAL A 126 -6.78 6.66 2.76
CA VAL A 126 -5.52 7.01 3.43
C VAL A 126 -4.85 5.75 3.98
N PHE A 127 -3.61 5.50 3.57
CA PHE A 127 -2.81 4.34 3.96
C PHE A 127 -1.43 4.77 4.49
N THR A 128 -0.88 3.99 5.41
CA THR A 128 0.48 4.16 5.93
C THR A 128 1.49 3.55 4.94
N ASP A 129 1.18 2.38 4.36
CA ASP A 129 1.97 1.80 3.28
C ASP A 129 1.81 2.61 1.97
N PRO A 130 2.92 3.11 1.38
CA PRO A 130 2.87 3.94 0.18
C PRO A 130 2.60 3.16 -1.12
N GLN A 131 2.79 1.84 -1.13
CA GLN A 131 2.44 0.98 -2.26
C GLN A 131 0.92 0.74 -2.27
N LEU A 132 0.32 0.46 -1.12
CA LEU A 132 -1.14 0.36 -0.97
C LEU A 132 -1.84 1.69 -1.25
N GLN A 133 -1.29 2.83 -0.80
CA GLN A 133 -1.80 4.16 -1.18
C GLN A 133 -1.85 4.36 -2.70
N ALA A 134 -0.77 3.99 -3.41
CA ALA A 134 -0.70 4.13 -4.86
C ALA A 134 -1.61 3.12 -5.59
N LEU A 135 -1.79 1.92 -5.02
CA LEU A 135 -2.70 0.91 -5.54
C LEU A 135 -4.17 1.34 -5.39
N PHE A 136 -4.56 1.90 -4.23
CA PHE A 136 -5.88 2.48 -4.01
C PHE A 136 -6.19 3.58 -5.05
N ASP A 137 -5.28 4.54 -5.22
CA ASP A 137 -5.43 5.66 -6.17
C ASP A 137 -5.66 5.13 -7.61
N GLN A 138 -4.92 4.09 -8.00
CA GLN A 138 -5.03 3.45 -9.31
C GLN A 138 -6.36 2.69 -9.49
N LEU A 139 -6.74 1.85 -8.52
CA LEU A 139 -7.96 1.03 -8.59
C LEU A 139 -9.24 1.89 -8.57
N VAL A 140 -9.26 2.97 -7.79
CA VAL A 140 -10.36 3.95 -7.83
C VAL A 140 -10.42 4.65 -9.18
N ALA A 141 -9.28 5.03 -9.77
CA ALA A 141 -9.25 5.68 -11.09
C ALA A 141 -9.77 4.74 -12.21
N ASP A 142 -9.33 3.48 -12.23
CA ASP A 142 -9.76 2.49 -13.21
C ASP A 142 -11.23 2.11 -13.03
N GLY A 143 -11.66 1.82 -11.80
CA GLY A 143 -13.06 1.50 -11.48
C GLY A 143 -14.01 2.67 -11.72
N SER A 144 -13.53 3.91 -11.67
CA SER A 144 -14.34 5.10 -12.01
C SER A 144 -14.58 5.28 -13.51
N ALA A 145 -13.94 4.50 -14.39
CA ALA A 145 -14.12 4.60 -15.84
C ALA A 145 -15.49 4.08 -16.32
N SER A 146 -15.98 3.00 -15.73
CA SER A 146 -17.31 2.43 -16.00
C SER A 146 -17.74 1.45 -14.90
N ARG A 147 -19.03 1.14 -14.81
CA ARG A 147 -19.51 0.09 -13.88
C ARG A 147 -18.85 -1.27 -14.14
N ASP A 148 -18.62 -1.62 -15.39
CA ASP A 148 -18.02 -2.91 -15.75
C ASP A 148 -16.54 -2.93 -15.31
N ALA A 149 -15.81 -1.83 -15.50
CA ALA A 149 -14.45 -1.66 -14.97
C ALA A 149 -14.41 -1.70 -13.43
N ALA A 150 -15.45 -1.22 -12.73
CA ALA A 150 -15.54 -1.35 -11.27
C ALA A 150 -15.75 -2.81 -10.82
N ILE A 151 -16.42 -3.65 -11.63
CA ILE A 151 -16.51 -5.09 -11.38
C ILE A 151 -15.17 -5.78 -11.66
N ASP A 152 -14.48 -5.40 -12.74
CA ASP A 152 -13.14 -5.90 -13.05
C ASP A 152 -12.12 -5.54 -11.95
N VAL A 153 -12.19 -4.32 -11.39
CA VAL A 153 -11.39 -3.92 -10.21
C VAL A 153 -11.68 -4.81 -8.99
N GLY A 154 -12.94 -5.16 -8.75
CA GLY A 154 -13.28 -6.17 -7.75
C GLY A 154 -12.65 -7.53 -8.04
N VAL A 155 -12.71 -8.01 -9.28
CA VAL A 155 -12.03 -9.26 -9.67
C VAL A 155 -10.51 -9.19 -9.44
N VAL A 156 -9.88 -8.03 -9.67
CA VAL A 156 -8.43 -7.83 -9.46
C VAL A 156 -8.06 -7.85 -7.98
N ILE A 157 -8.76 -7.10 -7.13
CA ILE A 157 -8.49 -7.04 -5.68
C ILE A 157 -8.55 -8.44 -5.08
N GLU A 158 -9.64 -9.17 -5.32
CA GLU A 158 -9.83 -10.51 -4.76
C GLU A 158 -8.85 -11.54 -5.32
N GLN A 159 -8.24 -11.32 -6.49
CA GLN A 159 -7.19 -12.20 -7.01
C GLN A 159 -5.84 -11.93 -6.36
N THR A 160 -5.53 -10.67 -6.04
CA THR A 160 -4.33 -10.29 -5.28
C THR A 160 -4.44 -10.82 -3.85
N ASP A 161 -5.52 -10.50 -3.15
CA ASP A 161 -5.71 -10.91 -1.75
C ASP A 161 -5.69 -12.44 -1.58
N ILE A 162 -6.33 -13.20 -2.47
CA ILE A 162 -6.23 -14.68 -2.48
C ILE A 162 -4.77 -15.16 -2.66
N ALA A 163 -3.95 -14.47 -3.46
CA ALA A 163 -2.57 -14.83 -3.68
C ALA A 163 -1.71 -14.51 -2.45
N ASP A 164 -1.85 -13.30 -1.90
CA ASP A 164 -1.05 -12.78 -0.78
C ASP A 164 -1.41 -13.55 0.52
N LEU A 165 -2.69 -13.88 0.75
CA LEU A 165 -3.12 -14.79 1.82
C LEU A 165 -2.60 -16.22 1.64
N THR A 166 -2.50 -16.71 0.41
CA THR A 166 -1.94 -18.05 0.12
C THR A 166 -0.42 -18.10 0.37
N GLU A 167 0.29 -17.01 0.05
CA GLU A 167 1.71 -16.86 0.40
C GLU A 167 1.88 -16.80 1.93
N ALA A 168 1.11 -15.94 2.60
CA ALA A 168 1.16 -15.79 4.06
C ALA A 168 0.89 -17.10 4.83
N LEU A 169 -0.07 -17.91 4.37
CA LEU A 169 -0.38 -19.22 4.96
C LEU A 169 0.77 -20.24 4.91
N SER A 170 1.80 -20.04 4.07
CA SER A 170 2.86 -21.04 3.86
C SER A 170 3.76 -21.25 5.08
N ASP A 171 4.01 -20.18 5.86
CA ASP A 171 4.87 -20.18 7.06
C ASP A 171 4.14 -19.63 8.31
N ALA A 172 2.81 -19.47 8.25
CA ALA A 172 2.00 -18.89 9.32
C ALA A 172 1.99 -19.74 10.63
N PRO A 173 2.12 -19.11 11.81
CA PRO A 173 1.77 -19.71 13.10
C PRO A 173 0.33 -20.25 13.16
N GLU A 174 0.04 -21.23 14.03
CA GLU A 174 -1.28 -21.91 14.09
C GLU A 174 -2.45 -20.97 14.40
N ASP A 175 -2.23 -20.00 15.29
CA ASP A 175 -3.18 -18.93 15.63
C ASP A 175 -3.47 -18.03 14.41
N VAL A 176 -2.42 -17.52 13.77
CA VAL A 176 -2.51 -16.69 12.55
C VAL A 176 -3.18 -17.45 11.40
N ALA A 177 -2.74 -18.67 11.11
CA ALA A 177 -3.24 -19.50 10.01
C ALA A 177 -4.76 -19.71 10.10
N SER A 178 -5.29 -19.91 11.31
CA SER A 178 -6.74 -20.09 11.52
C SER A 178 -7.60 -18.87 11.15
N VAL A 179 -7.00 -17.67 11.17
CA VAL A 179 -7.61 -16.43 10.70
C VAL A 179 -7.43 -16.30 9.20
N LEU A 180 -6.22 -16.49 8.67
CA LEU A 180 -5.95 -16.38 7.23
C LEU A 180 -6.76 -17.38 6.38
N GLU A 181 -6.98 -18.60 6.87
CA GLU A 181 -7.88 -19.58 6.20
C GLU A 181 -9.33 -19.08 6.10
N ARG A 182 -9.79 -18.26 7.05
CA ARG A 182 -11.15 -17.69 7.05
C ARG A 182 -11.26 -16.51 6.10
N LEU A 183 -10.26 -15.62 6.08
CA LEU A 183 -10.14 -14.52 5.12
C LEU A 183 -10.12 -15.08 3.70
N LEU A 184 -9.22 -16.01 3.41
CA LEU A 184 -9.07 -16.66 2.10
C LEU A 184 -10.38 -17.30 1.61
N ALA A 185 -11.19 -17.86 2.52
CA ALA A 185 -12.52 -18.37 2.19
C ALA A 185 -13.54 -17.24 1.93
N GLY A 186 -13.44 -16.09 2.60
CA GLY A 186 -14.17 -14.85 2.31
C GLY A 186 -13.88 -14.34 0.90
N SER A 187 -12.62 -14.05 0.60
CA SER A 187 -12.14 -13.51 -0.68
C SER A 187 -12.49 -14.43 -1.86
N GLN A 188 -12.38 -15.76 -1.68
CA GLN A 188 -12.87 -16.72 -2.69
C GLN A 188 -14.38 -16.58 -2.99
N ASN A 189 -15.21 -16.26 -1.99
CA ASN A 189 -16.64 -16.00 -2.19
C ASN A 189 -16.89 -14.63 -2.84
N HIS A 190 -16.06 -13.63 -2.53
CA HIS A 190 -16.13 -12.27 -3.11
C HIS A 190 -15.67 -12.27 -4.57
N LEU A 191 -14.53 -12.90 -4.92
CA LEU A 191 -14.09 -13.16 -6.29
C LEU A 191 -15.19 -13.85 -7.10
N ALA A 192 -15.80 -14.90 -6.54
CA ALA A 192 -16.90 -15.59 -7.18
C ALA A 192 -18.14 -14.70 -7.34
N ALA A 193 -18.36 -13.70 -6.49
CA ALA A 193 -19.43 -12.71 -6.61
C ALA A 193 -19.16 -11.69 -7.72
N PHE A 194 -17.97 -11.10 -7.79
CA PHE A 194 -17.60 -10.17 -8.86
C PHE A 194 -17.57 -10.87 -10.23
N THR A 195 -17.02 -12.09 -10.30
CA THR A 195 -16.99 -12.91 -11.54
C THR A 195 -18.40 -13.26 -12.06
N ARG A 196 -19.44 -13.21 -11.22
CA ARG A 196 -20.85 -13.39 -11.64
C ARG A 196 -21.51 -12.09 -12.16
N GLN A 197 -20.85 -10.95 -12.05
CA GLN A 197 -21.32 -9.64 -12.53
C GLN A 197 -20.59 -9.15 -13.78
N ALA A 198 -19.47 -9.80 -14.14
CA ALA A 198 -18.65 -9.55 -15.34
C ALA A 198 -19.22 -10.24 -16.59
#